data_AF-A0A2E9R296-F1
#
_entry.id   AF-A0A2E9R296-F1
#
_cell.length_a   1.000
_cell.length_b   1.000
_cell.length_c   1.000
_cell.angle_alpha   90.00
_cell.angle_beta   90.00
_cell.angle_gamma   90.00
#
_symmetry.space_group_name_H-M   'P 1'
#
loop_
_entity.id
_entity.type
_entity.pdbx_description
1 polymer ?
#
loop_
_entity_poly.entity_id
_entity_poly.type
_entity_poly.pdbx_seq_one_letter_code
_entity_poly.pdbx_strand_id
1 'polypeptide(L)'
;MRWCVLWGALLIWGMAPCVCEAAEVDPWLGSDKALHFSVSAGLAMAGYGVGVLVSKWRPMRFLLGFGVPLLAGTAKELADLAGLGHPSWKDMFWNVVGTGSGVLIAWGVELLITPRPRKKPAVVGWKQGRLLVVIEGL
;
A
#
# COMPACT_ATOMS: atom_id res chain seq x y z
N MET A 1 -5.29 3.41 -28.89
CA MET A 1 -6.37 3.20 -29.89
C MET A 1 -5.74 2.67 -31.17
N ARG A 2 -6.48 1.81 -31.90
CA ARG A 2 -6.10 0.92 -33.04
C ARG A 2 -5.67 -0.46 -32.52
N TRP A 3 -6.54 -1.45 -32.28
CA TRP A 3 -7.55 -2.10 -33.16
C TRP A 3 -6.97 -2.48 -34.53
N CYS A 4 -6.33 -3.66 -34.58
CA CYS A 4 -6.15 -4.47 -35.78
C CYS A 4 -6.58 -5.91 -35.45
N VAL A 5 -7.88 -6.15 -35.51
CA VAL A 5 -8.41 -7.50 -35.75
C VAL A 5 -8.63 -7.57 -37.26
N LEU A 6 -7.91 -8.44 -37.96
CA LEU A 6 -8.47 -9.18 -39.09
C LEU A 6 -7.79 -10.55 -39.15
N TRP A 7 -8.61 -11.55 -38.89
CA TRP A 7 -8.38 -12.97 -39.07
C TRP A 7 -8.13 -13.32 -40.54
N GLY A 8 -7.26 -14.30 -40.82
CA GLY A 8 -7.20 -14.90 -42.14
C GLY A 8 -5.97 -15.74 -42.51
N ALA A 9 -5.55 -16.69 -41.68
CA ALA A 9 -4.86 -17.90 -42.15
C ALA A 9 -4.81 -18.96 -41.03
N LEU A 10 -5.94 -19.66 -40.86
CA LEU A 10 -5.94 -20.96 -40.20
C LEU A 10 -5.27 -21.93 -41.19
N LEU A 11 -4.13 -22.54 -40.81
CA LEU A 11 -3.62 -23.87 -41.23
C LEU A 11 -2.09 -24.00 -41.03
N ILE A 12 -1.59 -23.77 -39.82
CA ILE A 12 -0.42 -24.49 -39.30
C ILE A 12 -0.71 -24.85 -37.84
N TRP A 13 -1.62 -25.80 -37.66
CA TRP A 13 -1.72 -26.55 -36.41
C TRP A 13 -0.81 -27.76 -36.56
N GLY A 14 0.37 -27.71 -35.95
CA GLY A 14 1.34 -28.79 -36.02
C GLY A 14 2.63 -28.38 -35.33
N MET A 15 2.69 -28.65 -34.02
CA MET A 15 3.85 -28.48 -33.16
C MET A 15 4.13 -27.04 -32.69
N ALA A 16 3.27 -26.51 -31.81
CA ALA A 16 3.82 -25.62 -30.79
C ALA A 16 4.75 -26.48 -29.92
N PRO A 17 6.06 -26.21 -29.84
CA PRO A 17 6.84 -26.82 -28.78
C PRO A 17 6.14 -26.47 -27.47
N CYS A 18 5.94 -27.46 -26.61
CA CYS A 18 5.84 -27.21 -25.19
C CYS A 18 7.18 -26.55 -24.82
N VAL A 19 7.25 -25.23 -24.97
CA VAL A 19 8.27 -24.46 -24.30
C VAL A 19 7.83 -24.56 -22.85
N CYS A 20 8.35 -25.57 -22.14
CA CYS A 20 8.64 -25.38 -20.74
C CYS A 20 9.52 -24.14 -20.70
N GLU A 21 8.90 -22.98 -20.52
CA GLU A 21 9.62 -21.78 -20.15
C GLU A 21 10.38 -22.18 -18.90
N ALA A 22 11.69 -22.36 -19.06
CA ALA A 22 12.55 -22.72 -17.95
C ALA A 22 12.23 -21.69 -16.88
N ALA A 23 11.78 -22.13 -15.70
CA ALA A 23 11.35 -21.24 -14.63
C ALA A 23 12.37 -20.11 -14.53
N GLU A 24 11.99 -18.91 -14.98
CA GLU A 24 12.92 -17.79 -15.00
C GLU A 24 13.46 -17.66 -13.59
N VAL A 25 14.78 -17.55 -13.48
CA VAL A 25 15.40 -17.32 -12.18
C VAL A 25 14.84 -16.00 -11.70
N ASP A 26 13.97 -16.06 -10.71
CA ASP A 26 13.35 -14.90 -10.06
C ASP A 26 14.20 -14.54 -8.83
N PRO A 27 15.21 -13.66 -8.95
CA PRO A 27 16.09 -13.34 -7.84
C PRO A 27 15.37 -12.49 -6.80
N TRP A 28 15.76 -12.68 -5.54
CA TRP A 28 15.29 -11.86 -4.43
C TRP A 28 15.69 -10.39 -4.53
N LEU A 29 16.81 -10.11 -5.20
CA LEU A 29 17.38 -8.79 -5.38
C LEU A 29 17.56 -8.56 -6.87
N GLY A 30 16.71 -7.73 -7.45
CA GLY A 30 16.71 -7.37 -8.86
C GLY A 30 16.10 -5.99 -9.08
N SER A 31 16.31 -5.42 -10.26
CA SER A 31 15.73 -4.12 -10.63
C SER A 31 14.19 -4.12 -10.55
N ASP A 32 13.58 -5.23 -10.95
CA ASP A 32 12.15 -5.47 -10.84
C ASP A 32 11.66 -5.43 -9.36
N LYS A 33 12.35 -6.12 -8.45
CA LYS A 33 12.05 -6.05 -7.00
C LYS A 33 12.18 -4.65 -6.42
N ALA A 34 13.18 -3.89 -6.88
CA ALA A 34 13.35 -2.49 -6.50
C ALA A 34 12.19 -1.61 -7.00
N LEU A 35 11.63 -1.91 -8.18
CA LEU A 35 10.46 -1.24 -8.71
C LEU A 35 9.22 -1.52 -7.86
N HIS A 36 8.96 -2.80 -7.54
CA HIS A 36 7.88 -3.21 -6.64
C HIS A 36 7.96 -2.49 -5.28
N PHE A 37 9.15 -2.52 -4.66
CA PHE A 37 9.40 -1.80 -3.41
C PHE A 37 9.11 -0.30 -3.53
N SER A 38 9.73 0.37 -4.52
CA SER A 38 9.69 1.84 -4.62
C SER A 38 8.31 2.37 -5.00
N VAL A 39 7.61 1.71 -5.93
CA VAL A 39 6.23 2.06 -6.30
C VAL A 39 5.30 1.86 -5.12
N SER A 40 5.38 0.72 -4.41
CA SER A 40 4.54 0.50 -3.23
C SER A 40 4.85 1.48 -2.09
N ALA A 41 6.12 1.83 -1.87
CA ALA A 41 6.49 2.85 -0.89
C ALA A 41 5.94 4.23 -1.26
N GLY A 42 6.04 4.62 -2.53
CA GLY A 42 5.47 5.87 -3.05
C GLY A 42 3.95 5.94 -2.89
N LEU A 43 3.24 4.88 -3.30
CA LEU A 43 1.79 4.77 -3.14
C LEU A 43 1.37 4.79 -1.66
N ALA A 44 2.15 4.15 -0.78
CA ALA A 44 1.89 4.17 0.65
C ALA A 44 2.01 5.58 1.25
N MET A 45 3.08 6.30 0.91
CA MET A 45 3.26 7.69 1.34
C MET A 45 2.14 8.59 0.83
N ALA A 46 1.77 8.44 -0.45
CA ALA A 46 0.68 9.19 -1.06
C ALA A 46 -0.68 8.87 -0.40
N GLY A 47 -1.02 7.59 -0.23
CA GLY A 47 -2.25 7.16 0.42
C GLY A 47 -2.36 7.62 1.86
N TYR A 48 -1.27 7.52 2.63
CA TYR A 48 -1.20 8.06 3.98
C TYR A 48 -1.43 9.58 3.99
N GLY A 49 -0.74 10.31 3.12
CA GLY A 49 -0.85 11.75 2.97
C GLY A 49 -2.27 12.21 2.59
N VAL A 50 -2.92 11.52 1.65
CA VAL A 50 -4.35 11.74 1.34
C VAL A 50 -5.20 11.55 2.59
N GLY A 51 -4.96 10.48 3.36
CA GLY A 51 -5.65 10.25 4.63
C GLY A 51 -5.49 11.38 5.63
N VAL A 52 -4.31 12.02 5.69
CA VAL A 52 -4.06 13.21 6.53
C VAL A 52 -4.96 14.37 6.08
N LEU A 53 -5.09 14.58 4.77
CA LEU A 53 -5.87 15.69 4.19
C LEU A 53 -7.38 15.50 4.34
N VAL A 54 -7.87 14.27 4.18
CA VAL A 54 -9.33 14.01 4.11
C VAL A 54 -9.94 13.56 5.43
N SER A 55 -9.14 13.19 6.44
CA SER A 55 -9.67 12.68 7.71
C SER A 55 -8.84 13.02 8.94
N LYS A 56 -9.56 13.43 10.01
CA LYS A 56 -8.99 13.54 11.37
C LYS A 56 -8.86 12.16 12.04
N TRP A 57 -9.51 11.13 11.50
CA TRP A 57 -9.48 9.78 12.06
C TRP A 57 -8.19 9.07 11.64
N ARG A 58 -7.24 8.94 12.57
CA ARG A 58 -5.91 8.34 12.33
C ARG A 58 -5.94 6.97 11.63
N PRO A 59 -6.82 6.02 12.00
CA PRO A 59 -6.91 4.75 11.30
C PRO A 59 -7.16 4.88 9.80
N MET A 60 -7.87 5.91 9.33
CA MET A 60 -8.07 6.15 7.89
C MET A 60 -6.75 6.38 7.15
N ARG A 61 -5.77 7.03 7.78
CA ARG A 61 -4.45 7.32 7.20
C ARG A 61 -3.67 6.03 6.96
N PHE A 62 -3.67 5.18 7.97
CA PHE A 62 -3.06 3.85 7.86
C PHE A 62 -3.83 2.96 6.89
N LEU A 63 -5.16 3.01 6.88
CA LEU A 63 -5.98 2.24 5.96
C LEU A 63 -5.67 2.62 4.50
N LEU A 64 -5.58 3.91 4.18
CA LEU A 64 -5.23 4.34 2.82
C LEU A 64 -3.76 4.07 2.50
N GLY A 65 -2.85 4.30 3.44
CA GLY A 65 -1.42 4.07 3.26
C GLY A 65 -1.06 2.59 3.07
N PHE A 66 -1.72 1.67 3.76
CA PHE A 66 -1.53 0.23 3.54
C PHE A 66 -2.43 -0.32 2.42
N GLY A 67 -3.70 0.08 2.41
CA GLY A 67 -4.72 -0.53 1.57
C GLY A 67 -4.47 -0.27 0.09
N VAL A 68 -4.22 0.98 -0.31
CA VAL A 68 -4.02 1.33 -1.72
C VAL A 68 -2.88 0.54 -2.38
N PRO A 69 -1.64 0.58 -1.87
CA PRO A 69 -0.53 -0.16 -2.49
C PRO A 69 -0.69 -1.67 -2.43
N LEU A 70 -1.19 -2.24 -1.31
CA LEU A 70 -1.39 -3.70 -1.21
C LEU A 70 -2.48 -4.19 -2.14
N LEU A 71 -3.56 -3.43 -2.32
CA LEU A 71 -4.62 -3.77 -3.25
C LEU A 71 -4.13 -3.69 -4.70
N ALA A 72 -3.33 -2.67 -5.05
CA ALA A 72 -2.69 -2.57 -6.35
C ALA A 72 -1.72 -3.73 -6.61
N GLY A 73 -0.85 -4.06 -5.66
CA GLY A 73 0.06 -5.20 -5.75
C GLY A 73 -0.66 -6.53 -5.89
N THR A 74 -1.69 -6.77 -5.07
CA THR A 74 -2.53 -7.98 -5.16
C THR A 74 -3.25 -8.06 -6.51
N ALA A 75 -3.80 -6.95 -7.00
CA ALA A 75 -4.46 -6.90 -8.30
C ALA A 75 -3.50 -7.21 -9.45
N LYS A 76 -2.24 -6.71 -9.40
CA LYS A 76 -1.19 -7.06 -10.37
C LYS A 76 -0.91 -8.57 -10.34
N GLU A 77 -0.65 -9.16 -9.18
CA GLU A 77 -0.32 -10.60 -9.10
C GLU A 77 -1.50 -11.49 -9.54
N LEU A 78 -2.75 -11.09 -9.25
CA LEU A 78 -3.93 -11.79 -9.75
C LEU A 78 -4.10 -11.64 -11.27
N ALA A 79 -3.77 -10.49 -11.83
CA ALA A 79 -3.76 -10.26 -13.27
C ALA A 79 -2.69 -11.14 -13.96
N ASP A 80 -1.51 -11.25 -13.37
CA ASP A 80 -0.44 -12.11 -13.85
C ASP A 80 -0.87 -13.59 -13.79
N LEU A 81 -1.49 -14.02 -12.69
CA LEU A 81 -2.05 -15.37 -12.56
C LEU A 81 -3.15 -15.66 -13.59
N ALA A 82 -3.85 -14.64 -14.08
CA ALA A 82 -4.84 -14.74 -15.15
C ALA A 82 -4.21 -14.74 -16.56
N GLY A 83 -2.87 -14.73 -16.67
CA GLY A 83 -2.14 -14.81 -17.93
C GLY A 83 -1.69 -13.47 -18.52
N LEU A 84 -1.75 -12.38 -17.76
CA LEU A 84 -1.26 -11.06 -18.19
C LEU A 84 0.22 -10.80 -17.86
N GLY A 85 0.89 -11.78 -17.23
CA GLY A 85 2.29 -11.69 -16.81
C GLY A 85 2.74 -12.94 -16.05
N HIS A 86 3.83 -12.83 -15.30
CA HIS A 86 4.38 -13.92 -14.50
C HIS A 86 4.15 -13.64 -13.00
N PRO A 87 3.27 -14.39 -12.32
CA PRO A 87 3.00 -14.13 -10.92
C PRO A 87 4.24 -14.46 -10.08
N SER A 88 4.60 -13.56 -9.18
CA SER A 88 5.71 -13.75 -8.24
C SER A 88 5.30 -13.36 -6.83
N TRP A 89 5.38 -14.34 -5.93
CA TRP A 89 5.21 -14.05 -4.51
C TRP A 89 6.33 -13.15 -3.97
N LYS A 90 7.51 -13.13 -4.61
CA LYS A 90 8.63 -12.26 -4.23
C LYS A 90 8.31 -10.81 -4.57
N ASP A 91 7.64 -10.54 -5.68
CA ASP A 91 7.11 -9.21 -6.01
C ASP A 91 6.13 -8.75 -4.93
N MET A 92 5.22 -9.64 -4.53
CA MET A 92 4.28 -9.35 -3.46
C MET A 92 4.98 -9.09 -2.12
N PHE A 93 6.04 -9.82 -1.79
CA PHE A 93 6.86 -9.54 -0.61
C PHE A 93 7.46 -8.14 -0.66
N TRP A 94 8.05 -7.74 -1.79
CA TRP A 94 8.62 -6.40 -1.96
C TRP A 94 7.56 -5.30 -1.97
N ASN A 95 6.34 -5.58 -2.45
CA ASN A 95 5.20 -4.67 -2.30
C ASN A 95 4.86 -4.44 -0.81
N VAL A 96 4.87 -5.51 0.01
CA VAL A 96 4.62 -5.41 1.47
C VAL A 96 5.71 -4.62 2.17
N VAL A 97 6.98 -4.93 1.90
CA VAL A 97 8.14 -4.23 2.49
C VAL A 97 8.16 -2.75 2.09
N GLY A 98 7.90 -2.46 0.81
CA GLY A 98 7.78 -1.10 0.28
C GLY A 98 6.64 -0.34 0.94
N THR A 99 5.45 -0.95 1.01
CA THR A 99 4.28 -0.36 1.67
C THR A 99 4.57 -0.01 3.13
N GLY A 100 5.09 -0.97 3.90
CA GLY A 100 5.42 -0.75 5.31
C GLY A 100 6.44 0.37 5.49
N SER A 101 7.48 0.41 4.65
CA SER A 101 8.50 1.46 4.66
C SER A 101 7.89 2.83 4.37
N GLY A 102 7.06 2.95 3.33
CA GLY A 102 6.38 4.19 2.96
C GLY A 102 5.44 4.70 4.05
N VAL A 103 4.65 3.82 4.67
CA VAL A 103 3.79 4.21 5.81
C VAL A 103 4.62 4.68 7.01
N LEU A 104 5.70 3.97 7.34
CA LEU A 104 6.57 4.37 8.47
C LEU A 104 7.22 5.74 8.23
N ILE A 105 7.69 6.00 7.01
CA ILE A 105 8.25 7.30 6.63
C ILE A 105 7.19 8.38 6.75
N ALA A 106 6.02 8.20 6.13
CA ALA A 106 4.93 9.19 6.16
C ALA A 106 4.44 9.48 7.58
N TRP A 107 4.30 8.43 8.41
CA TRP A 107 3.94 8.59 9.82
C TRP A 107 5.03 9.30 10.62
N GLY A 108 6.32 8.97 10.39
CA GLY A 108 7.45 9.67 10.99
C GLY A 108 7.43 11.17 10.66
N VAL A 109 7.17 11.52 9.40
CA VAL A 109 6.99 12.92 8.96
C VAL A 109 5.81 13.57 9.67
N GLU A 110 4.66 12.90 9.79
CA GLU A 110 3.51 13.43 10.55
C GLU A 110 3.91 13.74 12.00
N LEU A 111 4.65 12.84 12.66
CA LEU A 111 5.09 13.02 14.04
C LEU A 111 6.05 14.20 14.21
N LEU A 112 6.88 14.49 13.20
CA LEU A 112 7.80 15.63 13.21
C LEU A 112 7.08 16.97 12.98
N ILE A 113 6.02 16.98 12.16
CA ILE A 113 5.32 18.20 11.79
C ILE A 113 4.15 18.51 12.74
N THR A 114 3.48 17.50 13.28
CA THR A 114 2.24 17.67 14.05
C THR A 114 2.51 17.65 15.56
N PRO A 115 2.32 18.78 16.28
CA PRO A 115 2.42 18.79 17.74
C PRO A 115 1.42 17.81 18.34
N ARG A 116 1.88 16.94 19.25
CA ARG A 116 0.95 16.07 19.99
C ARG A 116 0.05 16.96 20.87
N PRO A 117 -1.28 16.78 20.85
CA PRO A 117 -2.14 17.48 21.79
C PRO A 117 -1.69 17.14 23.21
N ARG A 118 -1.28 18.16 23.97
CA ARG A 118 -0.99 17.98 25.40
C ARG A 118 -2.31 17.57 26.05
N LYS A 119 -2.38 16.38 26.67
CA LYS A 119 -3.51 16.06 27.56
C LYS A 119 -3.56 17.18 28.59
N LYS A 120 -4.63 17.98 28.59
CA LYS A 120 -4.84 18.95 29.66
C LYS A 120 -4.93 18.18 30.97
N PRO A 121 -4.22 18.59 32.03
CA PRO A 121 -4.37 17.93 33.32
C PRO A 121 -5.83 18.01 33.74
N ALA A 122 -6.39 16.88 34.18
CA ALA A 122 -7.69 16.90 34.83
C ALA A 122 -7.53 17.71 36.11
N VAL A 123 -8.24 18.82 36.23
CA VAL A 123 -8.24 19.60 37.47
C VAL A 123 -9.24 18.92 38.39
N VAL A 124 -8.71 18.29 39.44
CA VAL A 124 -9.52 17.73 40.51
C VAL A 124 -9.80 18.85 41.50
N GLY A 125 -11.05 19.30 41.54
CA GLY A 125 -11.54 20.33 42.44
C GLY A 125 -12.52 19.78 43.46
N TRP A 126 -12.64 20.45 44.60
CA TRP A 126 -13.69 20.20 45.59
C TRP A 126 -14.67 21.36 45.58
N LYS A 127 -15.97 21.09 45.38
CA LYS A 127 -17.02 22.12 45.44
C LYS A 127 -18.24 21.53 46.15
N GLN A 128 -18.72 22.21 47.19
CA GLN A 128 -19.93 21.85 47.96
C GLN A 128 -19.96 20.37 48.41
N GLY A 129 -18.90 19.89 49.06
CA GLY A 129 -18.92 18.53 49.62
C GLY A 129 -18.68 17.41 48.61
N ARG A 130 -18.44 17.73 47.33
CA ARG A 130 -18.30 16.74 46.26
C ARG A 130 -16.99 16.94 45.50
N LEU A 131 -16.32 15.82 45.17
CA LEU A 131 -15.21 15.79 44.24
C LEU A 131 -15.74 16.09 42.84
N LEU A 132 -15.21 17.13 42.20
CA LEU A 132 -15.47 17.44 40.80
C LEU A 132 -14.20 17.21 40.01
N VAL A 133 -14.26 16.32 39.02
CA VAL A 133 -13.24 16.22 37.99
C VAL A 133 -13.69 17.11 36.84
N VAL A 134 -13.08 18.29 36.74
CA VAL A 134 -13.38 19.22 35.64
C VAL A 134 -12.39 18.95 34.52
N ILE A 135 -12.90 18.45 33.40
CA ILE A 135 -12.16 18.39 32.15
C ILE A 135 -12.39 19.74 31.46
N GLU A 136 -11.41 20.63 31.53
CA GLU A 136 -11.56 21.96 30.91
C GLU A 136 -11.72 21.86 29.38
N GLY A 137 -12.93 22.19 28.89
CA GLY A 137 -13.25 22.29 27.46
C GLY A 137 -14.47 21.50 26.98
N LEU A 138 -15.37 21.09 27.88
CA LEU A 138 -16.73 20.64 27.57
C LEU A 138 -17.76 21.63 28.09
#